data_AF-A0A9D5G698-F1
#
_entry.id   AF-A0A9D5G698-F1
#
_cell.length_a   1.000
_cell.length_b   1.000
_cell.length_c   1.000
_cell.angle_alpha   90.00
_cell.angle_beta   90.00
_cell.angle_gamma   90.00
#
_symmetry.space_group_name_H-M   'P 1'
#
loop_
_entity.id
_entity.type
_entity.pdbx_description
1 polymer ?
#
loop_
_entity_poly.entity_id
_entity_poly.type
_entity_poly.pdbx_seq_one_letter_code
_entity_poly.pdbx_strand_id
1 'polypeptide(L)'
;MRRFSVTMMVALAVSPAAVGAQTSATPAPENPAAAAPVPSPAPAMSAATIKGAFHMFSEVQATQRAARAAMLGALTPAHRQLLSRLIGDLAVAPDPNIDAAAKQLDGVLSPAEVRAIGNAEAGARTQMVGAAGQMQSTLSPEQRRQMLEQGMQAVRAMSSSMAPAIAKAMQDENDPGHVLLKSVLSGLQSFSMLMRSQ
;
A
#
# COMPACT_ATOMS: atom_id res chain seq x y z
N MET A 1 16.83 -27.44 34.74
CA MET A 1 16.36 -27.92 33.42
C MET A 1 14.89 -28.29 33.53
N ARG A 2 13.97 -27.51 32.96
CA ARG A 2 12.52 -27.81 32.99
C ARG A 2 12.02 -27.96 31.55
N ARG A 3 11.63 -29.18 31.19
CA ARG A 3 11.04 -29.54 29.90
C ARG A 3 9.53 -29.36 30.02
N PHE A 4 8.94 -28.51 29.17
CA PHE A 4 7.49 -28.41 29.03
C PHE A 4 7.08 -29.19 27.78
N SER A 5 6.30 -30.26 28.00
CA SER A 5 5.57 -30.98 26.96
C SER A 5 4.25 -30.25 26.71
N VAL A 6 3.97 -29.88 25.46
CA VAL A 6 2.66 -29.36 25.05
C VAL A 6 2.09 -30.29 23.98
N THR A 7 1.02 -30.98 24.36
CA THR A 7 0.24 -31.87 23.51
C THR A 7 -0.66 -31.04 22.59
N MET A 8 -0.50 -31.21 21.28
CA MET A 8 -1.33 -30.57 20.27
C MET A 8 -2.57 -31.43 20.00
N MET A 9 -3.77 -30.86 20.09
CA MET A 9 -5.01 -31.51 19.66
C MET A 9 -5.58 -30.72 18.47
N VAL A 10 -5.57 -31.34 17.30
CA VAL A 10 -6.08 -30.79 16.03
C VAL A 10 -7.51 -31.31 15.84
N ALA A 11 -8.49 -30.42 15.79
CA ALA A 11 -9.86 -30.74 15.38
C ALA A 11 -10.10 -30.15 13.99
N LEU A 12 -10.13 -31.03 12.97
CA LEU A 12 -10.60 -30.71 11.62
C LEU A 12 -12.14 -30.66 11.64
N ALA A 13 -12.72 -29.51 11.33
CA ALA A 13 -14.13 -29.40 10.98
C ALA A 13 -14.26 -28.98 9.52
N VAL A 14 -14.63 -29.95 8.67
CA VAL A 14 -15.03 -29.75 7.28
C VAL A 14 -16.45 -29.19 7.28
N SER A 15 -16.70 -28.13 6.51
CA SER A 15 -18.07 -27.66 6.22
C SER A 15 -18.27 -27.54 4.71
N PRO A 16 -19.36 -28.11 4.15
CA PRO A 16 -19.62 -28.13 2.71
C PRO A 16 -20.28 -26.84 2.21
N ALA A 17 -19.99 -26.54 0.95
CA ALA A 17 -20.52 -25.42 0.18
C ALA A 17 -22.03 -25.55 -0.10
N ALA A 18 -22.75 -24.43 -0.03
CA ALA A 18 -24.07 -24.27 -0.63
C ALA A 18 -23.99 -23.25 -1.77
N VAL A 19 -23.97 -23.77 -3.00
CA VAL A 19 -24.08 -23.02 -4.25
C VAL A 19 -25.57 -22.71 -4.47
N GLY A 20 -25.96 -21.45 -4.23
CA GLY A 20 -27.27 -20.95 -4.59
C GLY A 20 -27.25 -20.43 -6.03
N ALA A 21 -27.80 -21.21 -6.95
CA ALA A 21 -28.14 -20.74 -8.30
C ALA A 21 -29.36 -19.81 -8.22
N GLN A 22 -29.17 -18.51 -8.43
CA GLN A 22 -30.27 -17.58 -8.71
C GLN A 22 -30.40 -17.39 -10.22
N THR A 23 -31.39 -18.06 -10.78
CA THR A 23 -31.94 -17.80 -12.10
C THR A 23 -33.20 -16.98 -11.92
N SER A 24 -33.23 -15.77 -12.48
CA SER A 24 -34.45 -15.01 -12.76
C SER A 24 -34.13 -14.04 -13.89
N ALA A 25 -34.58 -14.42 -15.08
CA ALA A 25 -34.54 -13.61 -16.28
C ALA A 25 -35.70 -12.62 -16.28
N THR A 26 -35.41 -11.35 -16.57
CA THR A 26 -36.39 -10.32 -16.92
C THR A 26 -36.06 -9.79 -18.32
N PRO A 27 -36.99 -9.79 -19.29
CA PRO A 27 -36.75 -9.21 -20.60
C PRO A 27 -37.12 -7.71 -20.65
N ALA A 28 -36.25 -6.95 -21.35
CA ALA A 28 -36.42 -5.67 -22.04
C ALA A 28 -36.92 -4.43 -21.25
N PRO A 29 -36.24 -3.27 -21.43
CA PRO A 29 -36.61 -2.40 -22.54
C PRO A 29 -35.43 -2.08 -23.47
N GLU A 30 -35.69 -2.10 -24.77
CA GLU A 30 -34.79 -1.63 -25.81
C GLU A 30 -34.52 -0.13 -25.63
N ASN A 31 -33.40 0.18 -24.98
CA ASN A 31 -32.86 1.54 -24.94
C ASN A 31 -32.24 1.82 -26.32
N PRO A 32 -32.55 2.93 -27.00
CA PRO A 32 -31.87 3.31 -28.23
C PRO A 32 -30.38 3.37 -27.95
N ALA A 33 -29.63 2.51 -28.63
CA ALA A 33 -28.19 2.40 -28.53
C ALA A 33 -27.56 3.76 -28.87
N ALA A 34 -27.33 4.57 -27.84
CA ALA A 34 -26.42 5.70 -27.92
C ALA A 34 -25.07 5.11 -28.33
N ALA A 35 -24.67 5.40 -29.57
CA ALA A 35 -23.38 4.98 -30.11
C ALA A 35 -22.30 5.30 -29.07
N ALA A 36 -21.71 4.25 -28.49
CA ALA A 36 -20.64 4.40 -27.52
C ALA A 36 -19.54 5.24 -28.18
N PRO A 37 -19.08 6.33 -27.54
CA PRO A 37 -18.00 7.15 -28.10
C PRO A 37 -16.79 6.24 -28.32
N VAL A 38 -16.34 6.18 -29.57
CA VAL A 38 -15.16 5.42 -29.97
C VAL A 38 -13.99 5.93 -29.12
N PRO A 39 -13.30 5.08 -28.34
CA PRO A 39 -12.24 5.53 -27.47
C PRO A 39 -11.11 6.14 -28.33
N SER A 40 -10.81 7.41 -28.10
CA SER A 40 -9.68 8.08 -28.75
C SER A 40 -8.38 7.32 -28.43
N PRO A 41 -7.48 7.14 -29.41
CA PRO A 41 -6.21 6.44 -29.19
C PRO A 41 -5.40 7.17 -28.11
N ALA A 42 -4.94 6.41 -27.11
CA ALA A 42 -4.11 6.95 -26.04
C ALA A 42 -2.82 7.55 -26.62
N PRO A 43 -2.35 8.72 -26.13
CA PRO A 43 -1.11 9.32 -26.60
C PRO A 43 0.06 8.36 -26.36
N ALA A 44 0.84 8.09 -27.41
CA ALA A 44 2.01 7.22 -27.33
C ALA A 44 3.09 7.88 -26.43
N MET A 45 3.42 7.25 -25.31
CA MET A 45 4.53 7.70 -24.46
C MET A 45 5.86 7.49 -25.18
N SER A 46 6.73 8.50 -25.14
CA SER A 46 8.07 8.38 -25.73
C SER A 46 8.93 7.37 -24.95
N ALA A 47 9.81 6.65 -25.65
CA ALA A 47 10.75 5.71 -25.02
C ALA A 47 11.65 6.39 -23.97
N ALA A 48 12.00 7.67 -24.17
CA ALA A 48 12.76 8.46 -23.22
C ALA A 48 11.99 8.70 -21.91
N THR A 49 10.69 9.00 -22.02
CA THR A 49 9.78 9.15 -20.86
C THR A 49 9.66 7.84 -20.08
N ILE A 50 9.51 6.72 -20.79
CA ILE A 50 9.43 5.38 -20.18
C ILE A 50 10.71 5.07 -19.41
N LYS A 51 11.88 5.29 -20.01
CA LYS A 51 13.18 5.04 -19.36
C LYS A 51 13.39 5.92 -18.12
N GLY A 52 13.00 7.20 -18.19
CA GLY A 52 13.05 8.12 -17.04
C GLY A 52 12.15 7.65 -15.89
N ALA A 53 10.94 7.21 -16.21
CA ALA A 53 10.00 6.67 -15.22
C ALA A 53 10.54 5.39 -14.53
N PHE A 54 11.18 4.49 -15.28
CA PHE A 54 11.82 3.31 -14.70
C PHE A 54 12.95 3.66 -13.74
N HIS A 55 13.81 4.63 -14.10
CA HIS A 55 14.88 5.08 -13.21
C HIS A 55 14.30 5.64 -11.90
N MET A 56 13.31 6.53 -11.99
CA MET A 56 12.64 7.09 -10.81
C MET A 56 12.03 5.99 -9.94
N PHE A 57 11.33 5.04 -10.55
CA PHE A 57 10.72 3.94 -9.79
C PHE A 57 11.76 3.10 -9.05
N SER A 58 12.91 2.84 -9.67
CA SER A 58 14.02 2.12 -9.02
C SER A 58 14.61 2.89 -7.84
N GLU A 59 14.77 4.20 -7.98
CA GLU A 59 15.29 5.09 -6.93
C GLU A 59 14.32 5.17 -5.75
N VAL A 60 13.03 5.37 -6.03
CA VAL A 60 11.98 5.35 -5.01
C VAL A 60 11.93 4.01 -4.27
N GLN A 61 12.04 2.88 -4.98
CA GLN A 61 12.14 1.57 -4.31
C GLN A 61 13.37 1.46 -3.41
N ALA A 62 14.53 1.94 -3.86
CA ALA A 62 15.75 1.91 -3.06
C ALA A 62 15.59 2.74 -1.78
N THR A 63 15.04 3.96 -1.90
CA THR A 63 14.72 4.83 -0.76
C THR A 63 13.74 4.15 0.21
N GLN A 64 12.67 3.54 -0.28
CA GLN A 64 11.71 2.84 0.57
C GLN A 64 12.33 1.64 1.29
N ARG A 65 13.20 0.87 0.63
CA ARG A 65 13.93 -0.25 1.25
C ARG A 65 14.87 0.25 2.35
N ALA A 66 15.61 1.33 2.09
CA ALA A 66 16.50 1.95 3.07
C ALA A 66 15.72 2.49 4.28
N ALA A 67 14.58 3.14 4.03
CA ALA A 67 13.70 3.65 5.09
C ALA A 67 13.16 2.51 5.96
N ARG A 68 12.67 1.42 5.35
CA ARG A 68 12.22 0.23 6.08
C ARG A 68 13.35 -0.35 6.92
N ALA A 69 14.55 -0.48 6.36
CA ALA A 69 15.71 -0.99 7.11
C ALA A 69 16.03 -0.10 8.31
N ALA A 70 15.98 1.23 8.16
CA ALA A 70 16.18 2.17 9.26
C ALA A 70 15.10 2.05 10.34
N MET A 71 13.82 1.94 9.96
CA MET A 71 12.71 1.72 10.89
C MET A 71 12.86 0.41 11.66
N LEU A 72 13.20 -0.69 10.99
CA LEU A 72 13.43 -1.99 11.64
C LEU A 72 14.66 -1.97 12.55
N GLY A 73 15.70 -1.20 12.17
CA GLY A 73 16.89 -0.98 12.99
C GLY A 73 16.63 -0.16 14.24
N ALA A 74 15.64 0.75 14.20
CA ALA A 74 15.22 1.54 15.36
C ALA A 74 14.51 0.71 16.44
N LEU A 75 13.86 -0.39 16.06
CA LEU A 75 13.14 -1.26 16.98
C LEU A 75 14.09 -2.06 17.88
N THR A 76 13.66 -2.33 19.11
CA THR A 76 14.29 -3.35 19.95
C THR A 76 14.11 -4.76 19.34
N PRO A 77 14.96 -5.75 19.69
CA PRO A 77 14.77 -7.13 19.24
C PRO A 77 13.39 -7.71 19.61
N ALA A 78 12.88 -7.37 20.80
CA ALA A 78 11.56 -7.82 21.26
C ALA A 78 10.43 -7.25 20.38
N HIS A 79 10.48 -5.97 20.05
CA HIS A 79 9.47 -5.35 19.18
C HIS A 79 9.55 -5.83 17.73
N ARG A 80 10.75 -6.14 17.22
CA ARG A 80 10.87 -6.82 15.91
C ARG A 80 10.23 -8.20 15.89
N GLN A 81 10.38 -8.98 16.96
CA GLN A 81 9.73 -10.28 17.08
C GLN A 81 8.21 -10.14 17.12
N LEU A 82 7.68 -9.18 17.89
CA LEU A 82 6.26 -8.88 17.91
C LEU A 82 5.74 -8.49 16.52
N LEU A 83 6.42 -7.55 15.84
CA LEU A 83 6.07 -7.12 14.49
C LEU A 83 6.03 -8.31 13.51
N SER A 84 7.03 -9.19 13.56
CA SER A 84 7.09 -10.38 12.70
C SER A 84 5.92 -11.32 12.94
N ARG A 85 5.51 -11.50 14.20
CA ARG A 85 4.33 -12.28 14.56
C ARG A 85 3.05 -11.64 14.04
N LEU A 86 2.86 -10.34 14.26
CA LEU A 86 1.69 -9.61 13.77
C LEU A 86 1.56 -9.72 12.25
N ILE A 87 2.66 -9.62 11.51
CA ILE A 87 2.68 -9.82 10.05
C ILE A 87 2.27 -11.24 9.67
N GLY A 88 2.78 -12.24 10.39
CA GLY A 88 2.41 -13.64 10.18
C GLY A 88 0.93 -13.88 10.39
N ASP A 89 0.36 -13.34 11.48
CA ASP A 89 -1.05 -13.44 11.80
C ASP A 89 -1.92 -12.74 10.74
N LEU A 90 -1.51 -11.54 10.27
CA LEU A 90 -2.19 -10.81 9.19
C LEU A 90 -2.11 -11.55 7.84
N ALA A 91 -1.02 -12.25 7.55
CA ALA A 91 -0.83 -12.93 6.27
C ALA A 91 -1.72 -14.18 6.11
N VAL A 92 -2.16 -14.79 7.22
CA VAL A 92 -3.01 -16.01 7.21
C VAL A 92 -4.46 -15.73 7.58
N ALA A 93 -4.77 -14.54 8.09
CA ALA A 93 -6.13 -14.19 8.50
C ALA A 93 -7.06 -14.09 7.28
N PRO A 94 -8.27 -14.69 7.34
CA PRO A 94 -9.28 -14.53 6.29
C PRO A 94 -9.81 -13.10 6.20
N ASP A 95 -9.78 -12.36 7.30
CA ASP A 95 -10.13 -10.94 7.39
C ASP A 95 -9.04 -10.18 8.19
N PRO A 96 -7.98 -9.70 7.53
CA PRO A 96 -6.84 -9.08 8.20
C PRO A 96 -7.19 -7.67 8.74
N ASN A 97 -7.15 -7.51 10.07
CA ASN A 97 -7.39 -6.22 10.73
C ASN A 97 -6.07 -5.48 11.02
N ILE A 98 -5.64 -4.66 10.05
CA ILE A 98 -4.38 -3.90 10.14
C ILE A 98 -4.42 -2.86 11.26
N ASP A 99 -5.56 -2.21 11.49
CA ASP A 99 -5.70 -1.17 12.52
C ASP A 99 -5.54 -1.74 13.93
N ALA A 100 -6.06 -2.94 14.17
CA ALA A 100 -5.88 -3.62 15.46
C ALA A 100 -4.41 -4.00 15.69
N ALA A 101 -3.73 -4.53 14.66
CA ALA A 101 -2.31 -4.85 14.74
C ALA A 101 -1.45 -3.59 14.96
N ALA A 102 -1.79 -2.47 14.31
CA ALA A 102 -1.11 -1.19 14.48
C ALA A 102 -1.21 -0.69 15.91
N LYS A 103 -2.42 -0.66 16.48
CA LYS A 103 -2.65 -0.27 17.89
C LYS A 103 -1.93 -1.17 18.88
N GLN A 104 -1.89 -2.49 18.63
CA GLN A 104 -1.15 -3.41 19.47
C GLN A 104 0.36 -3.13 19.44
N LEU A 105 0.89 -2.78 18.26
CA LEU A 105 2.30 -2.40 18.12
C LEU A 105 2.58 -1.06 18.80
N ASP A 106 1.77 -0.03 18.55
CA ASP A 106 1.94 1.31 19.12
C ASP A 106 1.92 1.28 20.66
N GLY A 107 1.01 0.50 21.25
CA GLY A 107 0.91 0.35 22.70
C GLY A 107 2.13 -0.28 23.39
N VAL A 108 3.07 -0.88 22.63
CA VAL A 108 4.32 -1.41 23.19
C VAL A 108 5.56 -0.59 22.81
N LEU A 109 5.48 0.28 21.80
CA LEU A 109 6.63 1.05 21.36
C LEU A 109 7.05 2.06 22.42
N SER A 110 8.36 2.17 22.63
CA SER A 110 8.90 3.24 23.47
C SER A 110 8.83 4.59 22.75
N PRO A 111 8.75 5.72 23.49
CA PRO A 111 8.80 7.06 22.88
C PRO A 111 10.09 7.35 22.08
N ALA A 112 11.18 6.62 22.34
CA ALA A 112 12.42 6.72 21.57
C ALA A 112 12.29 6.03 20.21
N GLU A 113 11.70 4.82 20.18
CA GLU A 113 11.42 4.08 18.94
C GLU A 113 10.45 4.85 18.05
N VAL A 114 9.34 5.36 18.61
CA VAL A 114 8.35 6.17 17.87
C VAL A 114 9.02 7.34 17.15
N ARG A 115 9.86 8.11 17.85
CA ARG A 115 10.59 9.23 17.25
C ARG A 115 11.56 8.78 16.16
N ALA A 116 12.27 7.67 16.37
CA ALA A 116 13.21 7.15 15.38
C ALA A 116 12.50 6.65 14.10
N ILE A 117 11.34 5.99 14.24
CA ILE A 117 10.49 5.58 13.11
C ILE A 117 10.00 6.79 12.33
N GLY A 118 9.45 7.79 13.04
CA GLY A 118 8.95 9.02 12.41
C GLY A 118 10.06 9.79 11.66
N ASN A 119 11.26 9.86 12.24
CA ASN A 119 12.41 10.48 11.57
C ASN A 119 12.84 9.72 10.30
N ALA A 120 12.86 8.39 10.35
CA ALA A 120 13.19 7.55 9.19
C ALA A 120 12.15 7.73 8.08
N GLU A 121 10.87 7.79 8.42
CA GLU A 121 9.79 8.04 7.46
C GLU A 121 9.88 9.43 6.84
N ALA A 122 10.02 10.47 7.66
CA ALA A 122 10.11 11.86 7.21
C ALA A 122 11.32 12.07 6.28
N GLY A 123 12.45 11.43 6.60
CA GLY A 123 13.64 11.42 5.74
C GLY A 123 13.36 10.77 4.38
N ALA A 124 12.71 9.61 4.37
CA ALA A 124 12.33 8.92 3.15
C ALA A 124 11.36 9.74 2.29
N ARG A 125 10.35 10.35 2.92
CA ARG A 125 9.38 11.23 2.26
C ARG A 125 10.07 12.42 1.60
N THR A 126 11.00 13.05 2.30
CA THR A 126 11.79 14.17 1.77
C THR A 126 12.62 13.75 0.55
N GLN A 127 13.27 12.58 0.59
CA GLN A 127 14.01 12.05 -0.55
C GLN A 127 13.10 11.76 -1.75
N MET A 128 11.95 11.13 -1.53
CA MET A 128 10.97 10.84 -2.59
C MET A 128 10.42 12.11 -3.24
N VAL A 129 10.12 13.15 -2.45
CA VAL A 129 9.69 14.46 -2.96
C VAL A 129 10.82 15.11 -3.78
N GLY A 130 12.06 15.00 -3.32
CA GLY A 130 13.23 15.48 -4.07
C GLY A 130 13.39 14.80 -5.42
N ALA A 131 13.31 13.46 -5.46
CA ALA A 131 13.38 12.67 -6.68
C ALA A 131 12.23 13.02 -7.66
N ALA A 132 11.02 13.19 -7.15
CA ALA A 132 9.87 13.61 -7.95
C ALA A 132 10.06 15.04 -8.53
N GLY A 133 10.60 15.96 -7.75
CA GLY A 133 10.92 17.32 -8.19
C GLY A 133 11.98 17.34 -9.31
N GLN A 134 13.00 16.48 -9.20
CA GLN A 134 13.99 16.31 -10.25
C GLN A 134 13.39 15.73 -11.53
N MET A 135 12.45 14.77 -11.44
CA MET A 135 11.74 14.29 -12.63
C MET A 135 10.92 15.42 -13.26
N GLN A 136 10.21 16.22 -12.46
CA GLN A 136 9.39 17.30 -12.98
C GLN A 136 10.20 18.36 -13.72
N SER A 137 11.47 18.58 -13.35
CA SER A 137 12.36 19.50 -14.06
C SER A 137 12.80 18.98 -15.44
N THR A 138 12.80 17.65 -15.65
CA THR A 138 13.09 17.03 -16.96
C THR A 138 11.89 17.03 -17.91
N LEU A 139 10.67 17.23 -17.40
CA LEU A 139 9.46 17.32 -18.22
C LEU A 139 9.41 18.67 -18.97
N SER A 140 9.00 18.59 -20.24
CA SER A 140 8.71 19.78 -21.04
C SER A 140 7.61 20.64 -20.39
N PRO A 141 7.60 21.97 -20.59
CA PRO A 141 6.57 22.85 -20.05
C PRO A 141 5.15 22.41 -20.43
N GLU A 142 4.94 21.95 -21.66
CA GLU A 142 3.66 21.43 -22.17
C GLU A 142 3.23 20.17 -21.41
N GLN A 143 4.11 19.19 -21.25
CA GLN A 143 3.82 17.98 -20.47
C GLN A 143 3.52 18.32 -19.01
N ARG A 144 4.23 19.29 -18.45
CA ARG A 144 4.01 19.74 -17.07
C ARG A 144 2.63 20.37 -16.90
N ARG A 145 2.18 21.19 -17.86
CA ARG A 145 0.81 21.73 -17.89
C ARG A 145 -0.23 20.64 -18.03
N GLN A 146 -0.02 19.70 -18.95
CA GLN A 146 -0.92 18.57 -19.14
C GLN A 146 -1.03 17.71 -17.88
N MET A 147 0.09 17.45 -17.20
CA MET A 147 0.11 16.70 -15.94
C MET A 147 -0.55 17.47 -14.80
N LEU A 148 -0.41 18.80 -14.76
CA LEU A 148 -1.12 19.67 -13.80
C LEU A 148 -2.63 19.66 -14.04
N GLU A 149 -3.07 19.71 -15.29
CA GLU A 149 -4.49 19.62 -15.66
C GLU A 149 -5.08 18.25 -15.30
N GLN A 150 -4.39 17.17 -15.68
CA GLN A 150 -4.79 15.80 -15.31
C GLN A 150 -4.75 15.59 -13.80
N GLY A 151 -3.70 16.09 -13.14
CA GLY A 151 -3.54 16.02 -11.69
C GLY A 151 -4.64 16.78 -10.94
N MET A 152 -5.01 17.98 -11.38
CA MET A 152 -6.13 18.72 -10.79
C MET A 152 -7.47 18.01 -11.00
N GLN A 153 -7.70 17.40 -12.17
CA GLN A 153 -8.91 16.60 -12.41
C GLN A 153 -8.95 15.36 -11.52
N ALA A 154 -7.84 14.64 -11.40
CA ALA A 154 -7.71 13.48 -10.52
C ALA A 154 -7.89 13.84 -9.05
N VAL A 155 -7.25 14.92 -8.58
CA VAL A 155 -7.38 15.43 -7.21
C VAL A 155 -8.81 15.89 -6.93
N ARG A 156 -9.50 16.51 -7.90
CA ARG A 156 -10.92 16.88 -7.75
C ARG A 156 -11.83 15.65 -7.67
N ALA A 157 -11.59 14.64 -8.50
CA ALA A 157 -12.33 13.38 -8.45
C ALA A 157 -12.06 12.62 -7.13
N MET A 158 -10.81 12.58 -6.68
CA MET A 158 -10.43 11.97 -5.40
C MET A 158 -10.95 12.78 -4.21
N SER A 159 -10.88 14.12 -4.22
CA SER A 159 -11.33 14.92 -3.07
C SER A 159 -12.83 14.76 -2.81
N SER A 160 -13.63 14.70 -3.87
CA SER A 160 -15.08 14.49 -3.75
C SER A 160 -15.46 13.11 -3.22
N SER A 161 -14.68 12.07 -3.56
CA SER A 161 -14.95 10.69 -3.16
C SER A 161 -14.24 10.28 -1.86
N MET A 162 -13.12 10.91 -1.51
CA MET A 162 -12.24 10.50 -0.42
C MET A 162 -12.16 11.49 0.74
N ALA A 163 -12.85 12.63 0.73
CA ALA A 163 -12.83 13.58 1.86
C ALA A 163 -12.95 12.91 3.25
N PRO A 164 -13.91 12.00 3.51
CA PRO A 164 -14.00 11.34 4.82
C PRO A 164 -12.86 10.33 5.07
N ALA A 165 -12.40 9.63 4.02
CA ALA A 165 -11.30 8.67 4.12
C ALA A 165 -9.95 9.36 4.33
N ILE A 166 -9.74 10.54 3.73
CA ILE A 166 -8.53 11.35 3.89
C ILE A 166 -8.46 11.91 5.31
N ALA A 167 -9.56 12.43 5.86
CA ALA A 167 -9.57 12.91 7.24
C ALA A 167 -9.16 11.79 8.22
N LYS A 168 -9.70 10.58 8.04
CA LYS A 168 -9.30 9.40 8.81
C LYS A 168 -7.84 9.01 8.55
N ALA A 169 -7.42 8.95 7.29
CA ALA A 169 -6.05 8.58 6.92
C ALA A 169 -5.02 9.58 7.44
N MET A 170 -5.29 10.89 7.47
CA MET A 170 -4.38 11.88 8.04
C MET A 170 -4.22 11.73 9.56
N GLN A 171 -5.25 11.20 10.22
CA GLN A 171 -5.19 10.88 11.64
C GLN A 171 -4.40 9.59 11.88
N ASP A 172 -4.63 8.56 11.04
CA ASP A 172 -3.94 7.27 11.11
C ASP A 172 -2.48 7.33 10.57
N GLU A 173 -2.15 8.30 9.70
CA GLU A 173 -0.80 8.45 9.10
C GLU A 173 0.24 8.97 10.09
N ASN A 174 -0.20 9.58 11.20
CA ASN A 174 0.70 9.97 12.29
C ASN A 174 0.90 8.85 13.34
N ASP A 175 0.26 7.69 13.18
CA ASP A 175 0.44 6.54 14.07
C ASP A 175 1.69 5.74 13.64
N PRO A 176 2.74 5.66 14.49
CA PRO A 176 4.00 5.00 14.14
C PRO A 176 3.82 3.49 13.94
N GLY A 177 2.85 2.87 14.62
CA GLY A 177 2.50 1.46 14.45
C GLY A 177 1.91 1.21 13.06
N HIS A 178 1.05 2.11 12.58
CA HIS A 178 0.44 2.03 11.26
C HIS A 178 1.48 2.25 10.14
N VAL A 179 2.36 3.24 10.30
CA VAL A 179 3.47 3.51 9.37
C VAL A 179 4.38 2.29 9.24
N LEU A 180 4.78 1.68 10.37
CA LEU A 180 5.61 0.48 10.38
C LEU A 180 4.96 -0.69 9.65
N LEU A 181 3.71 -1.01 9.98
CA LEU A 181 3.00 -2.14 9.36
C LEU A 181 2.82 -1.92 7.87
N LYS A 182 2.36 -0.74 7.45
CA LYS A 182 2.20 -0.40 6.04
C LYS A 182 3.51 -0.49 5.27
N SER A 183 4.61 0.02 5.85
CA SER A 183 5.94 -0.06 5.26
C SER A 183 6.37 -1.50 5.04
N VAL A 184 6.18 -2.39 6.00
CA VAL A 184 6.58 -3.80 5.87
C VAL A 184 5.67 -4.58 4.91
N LEU A 185 4.34 -4.41 5.03
CA LEU A 185 3.36 -5.07 4.17
C LEU A 185 3.53 -4.68 2.69
N SER A 186 3.79 -3.40 2.39
CA SER A 186 4.08 -2.94 1.02
C SER A 186 5.31 -3.65 0.42
N GLY A 187 6.28 -4.00 1.27
CA GLY A 187 7.45 -4.80 0.87
C GLY A 187 7.08 -6.21 0.45
N LEU A 188 6.17 -6.85 1.19
CA LEU A 188 5.71 -8.21 0.89
C LEU A 188 4.88 -8.26 -0.40
N GLN A 189 4.06 -7.25 -0.66
CA GLN A 189 3.29 -7.14 -1.92
C GLN A 189 4.21 -6.98 -3.14
N SER A 190 5.26 -6.18 -3.01
CA SER A 190 6.27 -6.04 -4.08
C SER A 190 6.97 -7.37 -4.37
N PHE A 191 7.21 -8.18 -3.33
CA PHE A 191 7.83 -9.50 -3.47
C PHE A 191 6.88 -10.52 -4.12
N SER A 192 5.59 -10.51 -3.78
CA SER A 192 4.61 -11.44 -4.36
C SER A 192 4.39 -11.19 -5.86
N MET A 193 4.41 -9.92 -6.29
CA MET A 193 4.35 -9.58 -7.72
C MET A 193 5.56 -10.11 -8.49
N LEU A 194 6.76 -10.02 -7.92
CA LEU A 194 7.99 -10.52 -8.55
C LEU A 194 8.00 -12.05 -8.70
N MET A 195 7.46 -12.77 -7.72
CA MET A 195 7.35 -14.24 -7.78
C MET A 195 6.30 -14.72 -8.79
N ARG A 196 5.32 -13.88 -9.15
CA ARG A 196 4.31 -14.22 -10.17
C ARG A 196 4.80 -14.03 -11.61
N SER A 197 5.90 -13.29 -11.82
CA SER A 197 6.45 -13.02 -13.15
C SER A 197 7.46 -14.06 -13.66
N GLN A 198 7.69 -15.14 -12.93
CA GLN A 198 8.53 -16.27 -13.34
C GLN A 198 7.68 -17.51 -13.61
#